data_AF-A0A956NQV5-F1
#
_entry.id   AF-A0A956NQV5-F1
#
_cell.length_a   1.000
_cell.length_b   1.000
_cell.length_c   1.000
_cell.angle_alpha   90.00
_cell.angle_beta   90.00
_cell.angle_gamma   90.00
#
_symmetry.space_group_name_H-M   'P 1'
#
loop_
_entity.id
_entity.type
_entity.pdbx_description
1 polymer ?
#
loop_
_entity_poly.entity_id
_entity_poly.type
_entity_poly.pdbx_seq_one_letter_code
_entity_poly.pdbx_strand_id
1 'polypeptide(L)'
;MTERETGYDCEKAGAELDAFVRGELPLEAAGRMQAHLVRCGHCAQVARHEQAFRDRLRRLSAGCCPDHLKAQIVELLETAAGPDAAT
;
A
#
# COMPACT_ATOMS: atom_id res chain seq x y z
N MET A 1 10.97 -26.36 -13.64
CA MET A 1 10.36 -25.09 -14.08
C MET A 1 11.21 -23.98 -13.51
N THR A 2 12.05 -23.41 -14.37
CA THR A 2 13.17 -22.53 -14.04
C THR A 2 12.83 -21.11 -14.50
N GLU A 3 12.55 -20.21 -13.57
CA GLU A 3 12.47 -18.76 -13.85
C GLU A 3 13.51 -18.04 -12.99
N ARG A 4 14.78 -18.14 -13.43
CA ARG A 4 15.94 -17.42 -12.87
C ARG A 4 16.20 -16.07 -13.55
N GLU A 5 15.36 -15.64 -14.48
CA GLU A 5 15.62 -14.46 -15.31
C GLU A 5 14.63 -13.35 -15.00
N THR A 6 14.91 -12.60 -13.92
CA THR A 6 14.48 -11.21 -13.58
C THR A 6 14.63 -10.91 -12.08
N GLY A 7 15.62 -11.47 -11.38
CA GLY A 7 16.09 -10.99 -10.05
C GLY A 7 15.06 -10.89 -8.91
N TYR A 8 13.84 -11.39 -9.09
CA TYR A 8 12.73 -11.29 -8.16
C TYR A 8 11.92 -12.59 -8.23
N ASP A 9 12.32 -13.57 -7.42
CA ASP A 9 11.71 -14.88 -7.33
C ASP A 9 10.58 -14.93 -6.28
N CYS A 10 9.84 -16.04 -6.27
CA CYS A 10 8.72 -16.22 -5.33
C CYS A 10 9.16 -16.20 -3.86
N GLU A 11 10.38 -16.66 -3.56
CA GLU A 11 10.92 -16.67 -2.19
C GLU A 11 11.12 -15.25 -1.68
N LYS A 12 11.80 -14.42 -2.49
CA LYS A 12 11.98 -12.99 -2.20
C LYS A 12 10.66 -12.25 -2.17
N ALA A 13 9.75 -12.56 -3.11
CA ALA A 13 8.41 -11.99 -3.12
C ALA A 13 7.66 -12.28 -1.82
N GLY A 14 7.76 -13.52 -1.30
CA GLY A 14 7.17 -13.89 -0.02
C GLY A 14 7.78 -13.13 1.16
N ALA A 15 9.10 -12.99 1.20
CA ALA A 15 9.81 -12.29 2.27
C ALA A 15 9.50 -10.77 2.30
N GLU A 16 9.32 -10.15 1.15
CA GLU A 16 9.11 -8.69 1.03
C GLU A 16 7.61 -8.31 0.92
N LEU A 17 6.69 -9.28 0.94
CA LEU A 17 5.27 -9.02 0.69
C LEU A 17 4.60 -8.11 1.72
N ASP A 18 4.89 -8.30 3.02
CA ASP A 18 4.31 -7.46 4.06
C ASP A 18 4.76 -5.99 3.90
N ALA A 19 6.05 -5.77 3.64
CA ALA A 19 6.60 -4.44 3.35
C ALA A 19 5.98 -3.82 2.08
N PHE A 20 5.68 -4.64 1.07
CA PHE A 20 5.04 -4.18 -0.16
C PHE A 20 3.64 -3.66 0.12
N VAL A 21 2.84 -4.46 0.83
CA VAL A 21 1.45 -4.13 1.14
C VAL A 21 1.37 -2.95 2.12
N ARG A 22 2.39 -2.75 2.97
CA ARG A 22 2.51 -1.57 3.84
C ARG A 22 2.93 -0.30 3.10
N GLY A 23 3.47 -0.41 1.88
CA GLY A 23 4.09 0.71 1.18
C GLY A 23 5.45 1.11 1.77
N GLU A 24 6.11 0.19 2.47
CA GLU A 24 7.42 0.38 3.12
C GLU A 24 8.59 -0.08 2.23
N LEU A 25 8.29 -0.74 1.11
CA LEU A 25 9.30 -1.13 0.13
C LEU A 25 9.82 0.10 -0.64
N PRO A 26 11.16 0.25 -0.81
CA PRO A 26 11.73 1.26 -1.71
C PRO A 26 11.14 1.17 -3.12
N LEU A 27 11.02 2.32 -3.79
CA LEU A 27 10.32 2.43 -5.08
C LEU A 27 10.80 1.40 -6.13
N GLU A 28 12.11 1.21 -6.27
CA GLU A 28 12.67 0.23 -7.21
C GLU A 28 12.28 -1.22 -6.86
N ALA A 29 12.25 -1.54 -5.58
CA ALA A 29 11.91 -2.87 -5.10
C ALA A 29 10.40 -3.12 -5.20
N ALA A 30 9.57 -2.10 -4.94
CA ALA A 30 8.14 -2.14 -5.21
C ALA A 30 7.83 -2.35 -6.71
N GLY A 31 8.58 -1.70 -7.60
CA GLY A 31 8.45 -1.90 -9.05
C GLY A 31 8.76 -3.34 -9.47
N ARG A 32 9.82 -3.94 -8.92
CA ARG A 32 10.15 -5.36 -9.16
C ARG A 32 9.10 -6.33 -8.60
N MET A 33 8.61 -6.08 -7.39
CA MET A 33 7.50 -6.84 -6.81
C MET A 33 6.28 -6.77 -7.72
N GLN A 34 5.89 -5.58 -8.17
CA GLN A 34 4.73 -5.40 -9.02
C GLN A 34 4.87 -6.16 -10.35
N ALA A 35 6.05 -6.09 -10.98
CA ALA A 35 6.34 -6.87 -12.19
C ALA A 35 6.25 -8.39 -11.94
N HIS A 36 6.71 -8.88 -10.78
CA HIS A 36 6.57 -10.28 -10.39
C HIS A 36 5.09 -10.67 -10.19
N LEU A 37 4.30 -9.87 -9.50
CA LEU A 37 2.87 -10.14 -9.26
C LEU A 37 2.05 -10.17 -10.56
N VAL A 38 2.45 -9.44 -11.60
CA VAL A 38 1.80 -9.53 -12.92
C VAL A 38 2.02 -10.90 -13.57
N ARG A 39 3.18 -11.52 -13.34
CA ARG A 39 3.57 -12.79 -13.96
C ARG A 39 3.24 -14.02 -13.11
N CYS A 40 3.32 -13.90 -11.80
CA CYS A 40 3.17 -15.00 -10.87
C CYS A 40 1.78 -14.98 -10.22
N GLY A 41 0.86 -15.81 -10.76
CA GLY A 41 -0.51 -15.90 -10.24
C GLY A 41 -0.59 -16.30 -8.76
N HIS A 42 0.34 -17.14 -8.28
CA HIS A 42 0.42 -17.54 -6.88
C HIS A 42 0.74 -16.34 -5.98
N CYS A 43 1.84 -15.62 -6.24
CA CYS A 43 2.20 -14.44 -5.44
C CYS A 43 1.15 -13.34 -5.54
N ALA A 44 0.52 -13.17 -6.72
CA ALA A 44 -0.60 -12.23 -6.90
C ALA A 44 -1.82 -12.59 -6.05
N GLN A 45 -2.10 -13.88 -5.85
CA GLN A 45 -3.17 -14.32 -4.99
C GLN A 45 -2.83 -14.00 -3.53
N VAL A 46 -1.63 -14.37 -3.06
CA VAL A 46 -1.19 -14.10 -1.68
C VAL A 46 -1.22 -12.59 -1.38
N ALA A 47 -0.70 -11.75 -2.28
CA ALA A 47 -0.72 -10.29 -2.15
C ALA A 47 -2.15 -9.73 -2.00
N ARG A 48 -3.10 -10.22 -2.80
CA ARG A 48 -4.51 -9.81 -2.71
C ARG A 48 -5.16 -10.23 -1.40
N HIS A 49 -4.84 -11.43 -0.90
CA HIS A 49 -5.33 -11.89 0.40
C HIS A 49 -4.82 -11.01 1.53
N GLU A 50 -3.53 -10.70 1.54
CA GLU A 50 -2.90 -9.83 2.55
C GLU A 50 -3.53 -8.43 2.53
N GLN A 51 -3.67 -7.80 1.36
CA GLN A 51 -4.35 -6.51 1.21
C GLN A 51 -5.80 -6.55 1.74
N ALA A 52 -6.58 -7.54 1.32
CA ALA A 52 -7.98 -7.67 1.74
C ALA A 52 -8.12 -7.91 3.25
N PHE A 53 -7.20 -8.68 3.86
CA PHE A 53 -7.19 -8.92 5.30
C PHE A 53 -6.93 -7.62 6.07
N ARG A 54 -5.94 -6.84 5.64
CA ARG A 54 -5.60 -5.56 6.28
C ARG A 54 -6.68 -4.51 6.11
N ASP A 55 -7.32 -4.46 4.95
CA ASP A 55 -8.46 -3.57 4.73
C ASP A 55 -9.61 -3.88 5.68
N ARG A 56 -9.86 -5.16 5.98
CA ARG A 56 -10.83 -5.56 7.01
C ARG A 56 -10.41 -5.08 8.39
N LEU A 57 -9.15 -5.27 8.77
CA LEU A 57 -8.62 -4.79 10.06
C LEU A 57 -8.76 -3.26 10.19
N ARG A 58 -8.42 -2.51 9.14
CA ARG A 58 -8.57 -1.05 9.08
C ARG A 58 -10.03 -0.63 9.28
N ARG A 59 -10.98 -1.29 8.61
CA ARG A 59 -12.42 -1.01 8.76
C ARG A 59 -12.91 -1.29 10.17
N LEU A 60 -12.45 -2.37 10.81
CA LEU A 60 -12.78 -2.67 12.20
C LEU A 60 -12.22 -1.60 13.16
N SER A 61 -11.07 -1.02 12.84
CA SER A 61 -10.46 0.07 13.64
C SER A 61 -11.02 1.47 13.36
N ALA A 62 -11.84 1.65 12.32
CA ALA A 62 -12.27 2.96 11.82
C ALA A 62 -13.29 3.69 12.72
N GLY A 63 -13.65 3.13 13.88
CA GLY A 63 -14.67 3.70 14.78
C GLY A 63 -14.17 4.74 15.80
N CYS A 64 -12.87 5.01 15.89
CA CYS A 64 -12.31 5.73 17.03
C CYS A 64 -11.98 7.21 16.82
N CYS A 65 -12.22 7.80 15.65
CA CYS A 65 -11.89 9.23 15.45
C CYS A 65 -13.03 10.12 15.95
N PRO A 66 -12.85 10.90 17.04
CA PRO A 66 -13.85 11.83 17.56
C PRO A 66 -14.18 12.91 16.52
N ASP A 67 -15.45 13.28 16.42
CA ASP A 67 -15.91 14.19 15.36
C ASP A 67 -15.30 15.59 15.45
N HIS A 68 -14.94 16.05 16.66
CA HIS A 68 -14.24 17.33 16.84
C HIS A 68 -12.84 17.34 16.19
N LEU A 69 -12.13 16.20 16.18
CA LEU A 69 -10.83 16.11 15.51
C LEU A 69 -10.99 16.06 13.99
N LYS A 70 -12.05 15.41 13.49
CA LYS A 70 -12.36 15.44 12.05
C LYS A 70 -12.65 16.87 11.58
N ALA A 71 -13.48 17.61 12.33
CA ALA A 71 -13.80 19.00 12.02
C ALA A 71 -12.54 19.89 11.99
N GLN A 72 -11.65 19.75 12.97
CA GLN A 72 -10.38 20.49 12.99
C GLN A 72 -9.46 20.15 11.80
N ILE A 73 -9.36 18.87 11.43
CA ILE A 73 -8.56 18.46 10.28
C ILE A 73 -9.12 19.05 8.99
N VAL A 74 -10.45 19.06 8.81
CA VAL A 74 -11.09 19.65 7.63
C VAL A 74 -10.82 21.16 7.55
N GLU A 75 -10.98 21.89 8.66
CA GLU A 75 -10.69 23.32 8.73
C GLU A 75 -9.21 23.62 8.39
N LEU A 76 -8.27 22.81 8.89
CA LEU A 76 -6.85 22.94 8.57
C LEU A 76 -6.53 22.65 7.10
N LEU A 77 -7.22 21.69 6.47
CA LEU A 77 -7.03 21.39 5.05
C LEU A 77 -7.63 22.47 4.15
N GLU A 78 -8.79 23.03 4.50
CA GLU A 78 -9.44 24.13 3.77
C GLU A 78 -8.64 25.43 3.87
N THR A 79 -8.07 25.73 5.04
CA THR A 79 -7.19 26.89 5.22
C THR A 79 -5.83 26.72 4.54
N ALA A 80 -5.27 25.50 4.52
CA ALA A 80 -4.07 25.19 3.74
C ALA A 80 -4.31 25.18 2.22
N ALA A 81 -5.56 25.00 1.78
CA ALA A 81 -5.99 25.11 0.38
C ALA A 81 -6.42 26.55 -0.03
N GLY A 82 -6.33 27.52 0.88
CA GLY A 82 -6.50 28.96 0.62
C GLY A 82 -5.31 29.59 -0.12
N PRO A 83 -5.45 30.76 -0.76
CA PRO A 83 -5.12 30.99 -2.17
C PRO A 83 -3.67 31.40 -2.45
N ASP A 84 -2.73 30.44 -2.49
CA ASP A 84 -1.41 30.64 -3.12
C ASP A 84 -1.36 30.12 -4.58
N ALA A 85 -2.47 30.29 -5.31
CA ALA A 85 -2.56 30.06 -6.76
C ALA A 85 -2.91 31.33 -7.55
N ALA A 86 -2.58 32.51 -7.00
CA ALA A 86 -2.69 33.79 -7.69
C ALA A 86 -1.56 34.73 -7.28
N THR A 87 -0.34 34.47 -7.75
CA THR A 87 0.64 35.48 -8.20
C THR A 87 1.65 34.81 -9.11
#